data_AF-A0A7C8HHG5-F1
#
_entry.id   AF-A0A7C8HHG5-F1
#
_cell.length_a   1.000
_cell.length_b   1.000
_cell.length_c   1.000
_cell.angle_alpha   90.00
_cell.angle_beta   90.00
_cell.angle_gamma   90.00
#
_symmetry.space_group_name_H-M   'P 1'
#
loop_
_entity.id
_entity.type
_entity.pdbx_description
1 polymer ?
#
loop_
_entity_poly.entity_id
_entity_poly.type
_entity_poly.pdbx_seq_one_letter_code
_entity_poly.pdbx_strand_id
1 'polypeptide(L)'
;MKTRLNARSYALPFAALALFACAKPASDTLAGYGEAQYVYLAAMDGGRIAKLNVREGDVVAAGAVLAELDTARVNAAAQGAGSAEAAQARSARALDEAVRRAQADADLARANLSRSQALYEKG
;
A
#
# COMPACT_ATOMS: atom_id res chain seq x y z
N MET A 1 12.16 -96.92 -19.63
CA MET A 1 12.83 -95.65 -20.00
C MET A 1 13.08 -94.83 -18.73
N LYS A 2 14.30 -94.83 -18.18
CA LYS A 2 14.66 -94.03 -16.99
C LYS A 2 15.67 -92.98 -17.44
N THR A 3 15.19 -91.81 -17.83
CA THR A 3 16.02 -90.64 -18.14
C THR A 3 16.62 -90.12 -16.84
N ARG A 4 17.95 -90.23 -16.70
CA ARG A 4 18.68 -89.65 -15.57
C ARG A 4 18.69 -88.13 -15.75
N LEU A 5 17.86 -87.42 -14.98
CA LEU A 5 17.88 -85.97 -14.88
C LEU A 5 19.19 -85.53 -14.22
N ASN A 6 20.11 -84.97 -15.00
CA ASN A 6 21.35 -84.41 -14.49
C ASN A 6 21.05 -83.09 -13.78
N ALA A 7 21.42 -82.99 -12.49
CA ALA A 7 21.25 -81.80 -11.65
C ALA A 7 21.88 -80.52 -12.27
N ARG A 8 22.87 -80.68 -13.16
CA ARG A 8 23.50 -79.60 -13.94
C ARG A 8 22.56 -78.90 -14.93
N SER A 9 21.53 -79.59 -15.47
CA SER A 9 20.60 -79.00 -16.45
C SER A 9 19.56 -78.05 -15.83
N TYR A 10 19.33 -78.15 -14.52
CA TYR A 10 18.41 -77.25 -13.78
C TYR A 10 19.12 -76.02 -13.19
N ALA A 11 20.45 -76.02 -13.14
CA ALA A 11 21.23 -74.91 -12.60
C ALA A 11 21.10 -73.63 -13.45
N LEU A 12 21.04 -73.78 -14.78
CA LEU A 12 20.92 -72.66 -15.71
C LEU A 12 19.56 -71.94 -15.64
N PRO A 13 18.40 -72.63 -15.71
CA PRO A 13 17.10 -71.95 -15.58
C PRO A 13 16.87 -71.40 -14.16
N PHE A 14 17.42 -72.05 -13.13
CA PHE A 14 17.32 -71.56 -11.76
C PHE A 14 18.12 -70.27 -11.55
N ALA A 15 19.33 -70.18 -12.12
CA ALA A 15 20.13 -68.95 -12.10
C ALA A 15 19.45 -67.80 -12.86
N ALA A 16 18.82 -68.09 -14.01
CA ALA A 16 18.07 -67.08 -14.77
C ALA A 16 16.84 -66.58 -14.00
N LEU A 17 16.12 -67.47 -13.29
CA LEU A 17 14.97 -67.10 -12.46
C LEU A 17 15.38 -66.24 -11.25
N ALA A 18 16.54 -66.55 -10.64
CA ALA A 18 17.10 -65.77 -9.54
C ALA A 18 17.48 -64.34 -9.96
N LEU A 19 17.96 -64.14 -11.20
CA LEU A 19 18.29 -62.81 -11.75
C LEU A 19 17.05 -61.94 -11.95
N PHE A 20 15.94 -62.52 -12.43
CA PHE A 20 14.69 -61.78 -12.60
C PHE A 20 13.99 -61.42 -11.28
N ALA A 21 14.18 -62.24 -10.23
CA ALA A 21 13.60 -61.97 -8.90
C ALA A 21 14.23 -60.77 -8.18
N CYS A 22 15.39 -60.29 -8.64
CA CYS A 22 16.05 -59.10 -8.09
C CYS A 22 15.72 -57.79 -8.83
N ALA A 23 14.85 -57.82 -9.85
CA ALA A 23 14.46 -56.61 -10.56
C ALA A 23 13.54 -55.74 -9.67
N LYS A 24 14.05 -54.60 -9.21
CA LYS A 24 13.29 -53.62 -8.43
C LYS A 24 12.26 -52.95 -9.35
N PRO A 25 10.97 -52.86 -8.96
CA PRO A 25 9.96 -52.19 -9.76
C PRO A 25 10.32 -50.71 -9.93
N ALA A 26 10.12 -50.18 -11.14
CA ALA A 26 10.29 -48.76 -11.40
C ALA A 26 9.28 -47.97 -10.55
N SER A 27 9.78 -47.13 -9.65
CA SER A 27 8.95 -46.28 -8.80
C SER A 27 8.79 -44.91 -9.44
N ASP A 28 7.56 -44.46 -9.62
CA ASP A 28 7.22 -43.12 -10.15
C ASP A 28 7.32 -42.02 -9.08
N THR A 29 8.05 -42.30 -7.99
CA THR A 29 8.19 -41.40 -6.85
C THR A 29 9.46 -40.59 -6.98
N LEU A 30 9.32 -39.31 -7.32
CA LEU A 30 10.42 -38.36 -7.26
C LEU A 30 10.48 -37.75 -5.86
N ALA A 31 11.60 -37.94 -5.16
CA ALA A 31 11.85 -37.23 -3.91
C ALA A 31 12.37 -35.83 -4.22
N GLY A 32 11.69 -34.80 -3.72
CA GLY A 32 12.05 -33.41 -3.89
C GLY A 32 11.48 -32.55 -2.77
N TYR A 33 11.91 -31.29 -2.69
CA TYR A 33 11.44 -30.34 -1.69
C TYR A 33 10.83 -29.12 -2.39
N GLY A 34 9.70 -28.65 -1.87
CA GLY A 34 9.09 -27.40 -2.33
C GLY A 34 9.70 -26.22 -1.60
N GLU A 35 10.28 -25.28 -2.33
CA GLU A 35 10.74 -24.02 -1.78
C GLU A 35 9.66 -22.95 -1.89
N ALA A 36 9.61 -22.05 -0.90
CA ALA A 36 8.71 -20.91 -0.89
C ALA A 36 9.48 -19.64 -0.58
N GLN A 37 9.11 -18.55 -1.24
CA GLN A 37 9.60 -17.22 -0.95
C GLN A 37 8.59 -16.51 -0.05
N TYR A 38 9.03 -16.11 1.13
CA TYR A 38 8.21 -15.39 2.09
C TYR A 38 8.56 -13.92 2.07
N VAL A 39 7.53 -13.09 2.08
CA VAL A 39 7.65 -11.63 2.22
C VAL A 39 6.86 -11.19 3.44
N TYR A 40 7.46 -10.34 4.25
CA TYR A 40 6.79 -9.73 5.39
C TYR A 40 6.33 -8.35 4.97
N LEU A 41 5.02 -8.12 5.01
CA LEU A 41 4.41 -6.85 4.67
C LEU A 41 4.01 -6.10 5.94
N ALA A 42 4.29 -4.80 5.95
CA ALA A 42 3.81 -3.87 6.95
C ALA A 42 3.36 -2.58 6.25
N ALA A 43 2.42 -1.86 6.86
CA ALA A 43 2.09 -0.52 6.41
C ALA A 43 3.28 0.43 6.66
N MET A 44 3.50 1.37 5.75
CA MET A 44 4.56 2.39 5.91
C MET A 44 4.26 3.35 7.05
N ASP A 45 2.98 3.62 7.29
CA ASP A 45 2.52 4.44 8.41
C ASP A 45 1.95 3.55 9.52
N GLY A 46 2.17 3.97 10.77
CA GLY A 46 1.65 3.30 11.94
C GLY A 46 0.18 3.64 12.17
N GLY A 47 -0.59 2.67 12.67
CA GLY A 47 -1.99 2.91 12.97
C GLY A 47 -2.73 1.67 13.45
N ARG A 48 -3.99 1.86 13.82
CA ARG A 48 -4.89 0.75 14.15
C ARG A 48 -5.42 0.14 12.85
N ILE A 49 -5.41 -1.18 12.75
CA ILE A 49 -6.13 -1.88 11.67
C ILE A 49 -7.63 -1.66 11.87
N ALA A 50 -8.27 -1.00 10.91
CA ALA A 50 -9.71 -0.85 10.85
C ALA A 50 -10.37 -2.12 10.30
N LYS A 51 -9.73 -2.75 9.30
CA LYS A 51 -10.26 -3.95 8.64
C LYS A 51 -9.15 -4.83 8.09
N LEU A 52 -9.35 -6.14 8.18
CA LEU A 52 -8.52 -7.15 7.50
C LEU A 52 -9.37 -7.82 6.41
N ASN A 53 -8.89 -7.79 5.17
CA ASN A 53 -9.65 -8.22 3.99
C ASN A 53 -9.30 -9.65 3.54
N VAL A 54 -8.36 -10.30 4.21
CA VAL A 54 -7.83 -11.62 3.85
C VAL A 54 -7.77 -12.55 5.07
N ARG A 55 -7.69 -13.85 4.82
CA ARG A 55 -7.45 -14.90 5.79
C ARG A 55 -6.26 -15.75 5.36
N GLU A 56 -5.76 -16.55 6.28
CA GLU A 56 -4.69 -17.51 5.99
C GLU A 56 -5.12 -18.49 4.89
N GLY A 57 -4.22 -18.71 3.93
CA GLY A 57 -4.46 -19.57 2.77
C GLY A 57 -5.15 -18.88 1.58
N ASP A 58 -5.58 -17.62 1.71
CA ASP A 58 -6.16 -16.89 0.59
C ASP A 58 -5.11 -16.59 -0.49
N VAL A 59 -5.48 -16.81 -1.75
CA VAL A 59 -4.67 -16.43 -2.92
C VAL A 59 -4.95 -14.97 -3.25
N VAL A 60 -3.91 -14.15 -3.30
CA VAL A 60 -4.03 -12.71 -3.55
C VAL A 60 -3.26 -12.28 -4.80
N ALA A 61 -3.82 -11.33 -5.55
CA ALA A 61 -3.16 -10.72 -6.69
C ALA A 61 -2.31 -9.51 -6.26
N ALA A 62 -1.33 -9.13 -7.08
CA ALA A 62 -0.57 -7.91 -6.86
C ALA A 62 -1.50 -6.68 -6.85
N GLY A 63 -1.30 -5.80 -5.86
CA GLY A 63 -2.15 -4.63 -5.65
C GLY A 63 -3.44 -4.89 -4.87
N ALA A 64 -3.73 -6.13 -4.46
CA ALA A 64 -4.85 -6.43 -3.58
C ALA A 64 -4.70 -5.74 -2.22
N VAL A 65 -5.78 -5.12 -1.74
CA VAL A 65 -5.82 -4.47 -0.43
C VAL A 65 -5.97 -5.52 0.66
N LEU A 66 -4.88 -5.81 1.38
CA LEU A 66 -4.86 -6.85 2.42
C LEU A 66 -5.49 -6.37 3.74
N ALA A 67 -5.23 -5.11 4.12
CA ALA A 67 -5.74 -4.50 5.34
C ALA A 67 -5.96 -2.99 5.13
N GLU A 68 -6.86 -2.41 5.93
CA GLU A 68 -7.18 -1.00 5.93
C GLU A 68 -6.85 -0.42 7.31
N LEU A 69 -6.15 0.72 7.34
CA LEU A 69 -5.84 1.45 8.56
C LEU A 69 -6.96 2.44 8.91
N ASP A 70 -7.13 2.70 10.21
CA ASP A 70 -8.00 3.75 10.70
C ASP A 70 -7.46 5.14 10.31
N THR A 71 -8.19 5.84 9.45
CA THR A 71 -7.78 7.14 8.88
C THR A 71 -8.38 8.33 9.62
N ALA A 72 -9.16 8.14 10.70
CA ALA A 72 -9.87 9.24 11.36
C ALA A 72 -8.93 10.38 11.78
N ARG A 73 -7.77 10.06 12.34
CA ARG A 73 -6.76 11.05 12.76
C ARG A 73 -6.13 11.78 11.57
N VAL A 74 -5.80 11.05 10.51
CA VAL A 74 -5.17 11.62 9.29
C VAL A 74 -6.16 12.56 8.59
N ASN A 75 -7.42 12.15 8.48
CA ASN A 75 -8.48 12.95 7.86
C ASN A 75 -8.76 14.22 8.67
N ALA A 76 -8.81 14.12 10.01
CA ALA A 76 -8.98 15.28 10.87
C ALA A 76 -7.83 16.29 10.71
N ALA A 77 -6.58 15.82 10.64
CA ALA A 77 -5.42 16.68 10.43
C ALA A 77 -5.48 17.38 9.06
N ALA A 78 -5.83 16.66 7.99
CA ALA A 78 -5.97 17.23 6.66
C ALA A 78 -7.07 18.30 6.58
N GLN A 79 -8.22 18.05 7.21
CA GLN A 79 -9.31 19.04 7.30
C GLN A 79 -8.90 20.27 8.10
N GLY A 80 -8.18 20.08 9.22
CA GLY A 80 -7.63 21.17 10.02
C GLY A 80 -6.71 22.08 9.21
N ALA A 81 -5.78 21.50 8.42
CA ALA A 81 -4.86 22.25 7.58
C ALA A 81 -5.61 23.12 6.54
N GLY A 82 -6.57 22.54 5.82
CA GLY A 82 -7.37 23.29 4.84
C GLY A 82 -8.20 24.42 5.48
N SER A 83 -8.71 24.20 6.70
CA SER A 83 -9.46 25.22 7.43
C SER A 83 -8.58 26.39 7.88
N ALA A 84 -7.35 26.13 8.28
CA ALA A 84 -6.38 27.14 8.70
C ALA A 84 -5.95 28.01 7.51
N GLU A 85 -5.68 27.39 6.36
CA GLU A 85 -5.29 28.10 5.14
C GLU A 85 -6.41 29.00 4.62
N ALA A 86 -7.66 28.50 4.64
CA ALA A 86 -8.84 29.29 4.30
C ALA A 86 -9.08 30.44 5.28
N ALA A 87 -8.83 30.24 6.58
CA ALA A 87 -8.91 31.31 7.58
C ALA A 87 -7.85 32.40 7.32
N GLN A 88 -6.61 32.01 7.03
CA GLN A 88 -5.52 32.93 6.73
C GLN A 88 -5.78 33.75 5.45
N ALA A 89 -6.31 33.10 4.40
CA ALA A 89 -6.69 33.80 3.17
C ALA A 89 -7.81 34.83 3.40
N ARG A 90 -8.80 34.50 4.26
CA ARG A 90 -9.86 35.44 4.64
C ARG A 90 -9.32 36.61 5.46
N SER A 91 -8.44 36.36 6.42
CA SER A 91 -7.83 37.45 7.22
C SER A 91 -6.98 38.37 6.36
N ALA A 92 -6.21 37.83 5.40
CA ALA A 92 -5.42 38.63 4.48
C ALA A 92 -6.31 39.56 3.63
N ARG A 93 -7.39 39.02 3.04
CA ARG A 93 -8.35 39.82 2.27
C ARG A 93 -9.03 40.90 3.11
N ALA A 94 -9.39 40.58 4.36
CA ALA A 94 -10.01 41.55 5.26
C ALA A 94 -9.04 42.69 5.63
N LEU A 95 -7.76 42.38 5.83
CA LEU A 95 -6.72 43.38 6.05
C LEU A 95 -6.51 44.26 4.82
N ASP A 96 -6.43 43.68 3.63
CA ASP A 96 -6.30 44.44 2.38
C ASP A 96 -7.48 45.40 2.17
N GLU A 97 -8.70 44.93 2.45
CA GLU A 97 -9.89 45.76 2.38
C GLU A 97 -9.87 46.88 3.44
N ALA A 98 -9.44 46.58 4.67
CA ALA A 98 -9.30 47.58 5.72
C ALA A 98 -8.27 48.66 5.36
N VAL A 99 -7.13 48.27 4.80
CA VAL A 99 -6.10 49.20 4.32
C VAL A 99 -6.65 50.07 3.20
N ARG A 100 -7.34 49.49 2.21
CA ARG A 100 -7.94 50.23 1.10
C ARG A 100 -8.97 51.24 1.58
N ARG A 101 -9.82 50.86 2.55
CA ARG A 101 -10.79 51.78 3.17
C ARG A 101 -10.09 52.92 3.91
N ALA A 102 -9.09 52.62 4.73
CA ALA A 102 -8.32 53.64 5.45
C ALA A 102 -7.62 54.64 4.51
N GLN A 103 -7.10 54.16 3.37
CA GLN A 103 -6.51 55.03 2.35
C GLN A 103 -7.56 55.94 1.69
N ALA A 104 -8.71 55.39 1.31
CA ALA A 104 -9.80 56.18 0.72
C ALA A 104 -10.32 57.25 1.70
N ASP A 105 -10.44 56.92 2.99
CA ASP A 105 -10.84 57.85 4.04
C ASP A 105 -9.79 58.97 4.22
N ALA A 106 -8.50 58.63 4.18
CA ALA A 106 -7.42 59.60 4.25
C ALA A 106 -7.40 60.53 3.02
N ASP A 107 -7.68 60.01 1.83
CA ASP A 107 -7.78 60.80 0.60
C ASP A 107 -8.96 61.77 0.65
N LEU A 108 -10.12 61.30 1.11
CA LEU A 108 -11.30 62.13 1.29
C LEU A 108 -11.05 63.24 2.33
N ALA A 109 -10.43 62.91 3.46
CA ALA A 109 -10.08 63.89 4.49
C ALA A 109 -9.13 64.98 3.94
N ARG A 110 -8.12 64.59 3.15
CA ARG A 110 -7.20 65.53 2.49
C ARG A 110 -7.92 66.45 1.49
N ALA A 111 -8.81 65.89 0.66
CA ALA A 111 -9.59 66.67 -0.28
C ALA A 111 -10.51 67.70 0.41
N ASN A 112 -11.16 67.28 1.50
CA ASN A 112 -12.01 68.17 2.31
C ASN A 112 -11.21 69.30 2.97
N LEU A 113 -10.02 69.00 3.50
CA LEU A 113 -9.14 70.01 4.09
C LEU A 113 -8.71 71.06 3.05
N SER A 114 -8.24 70.61 1.88
CA SER A 114 -7.83 71.51 0.79
C SER A 114 -8.98 72.41 0.32
N ARG A 115 -10.20 71.85 0.20
CA ARG A 115 -11.39 72.62 -0.17
C ARG A 115 -11.72 73.69 0.88
N SER A 116 -11.68 73.35 2.16
CA SER A 116 -11.93 74.30 3.24
C SER A 116 -10.89 75.43 3.23
N GLN A 117 -9.61 75.13 3.05
CA GLN A 117 -8.54 76.13 2.94
C GLN A 117 -8.78 77.09 1.77
N ALA A 118 -9.11 76.57 0.58
CA ALA A 118 -9.37 77.39 -0.60
C ALA A 118 -10.62 78.29 -0.46
N LEU A 119 -11.61 77.90 0.35
CA LEU A 119 -12.77 78.74 0.67
C LEU A 119 -12.41 79.83 1.68
N TYR A 120 -11.58 79.51 2.68
CA TYR A 120 -11.08 80.49 3.65
C TYR A 120 -10.24 81.61 3.01
N GLU A 121 -9.44 81.30 2.00
CA GLU A 121 -8.62 82.31 1.30
C GLU A 121 -9.41 83.23 0.36
N LYS A 122 -10.65 82.85 -0.01
CA LYS A 122 -11.49 83.59 -0.96
C LYS A 122 -12.60 84.43 -0.31
N GLY A 123 -12.82 84.29 1.00
CA GLY A 123 -13.73 85.10 1.80
C GLY A 123 -12.97 86.15 2.60
#